data_AF-A0A840XQ97-F1
#
_entry.id   AF-A0A840XQ97-F1
#
_cell.length_a   1.000
_cell.length_b   1.000
_cell.length_c   1.000
_cell.angle_alpha   90.00
_cell.angle_beta   90.00
_cell.angle_gamma   90.00
#
_symmetry.space_group_name_H-M   'P 1'
#
loop_
_entity.id
_entity.type
_entity.pdbx_description
1 polymer ?
#
loop_
_entity_poly.entity_id
_entity_poly.type
_entity_poly.pdbx_seq_one_letter_code
_entity_poly.pdbx_strand_id
1 'polypeptide(L)' 'MRRPFLALAAALAVLAPAAALADYYAYCVRGRIQVDQRSPEEMRRNLGACPMSQGFSTRSSAESFARRNFGGIGGSCSCR' A
#
# COMPACT_ATOMS: atom_id res chain seq x y z
N MET A 1 59.55 -4.11 -16.72
CA MET A 1 58.95 -4.89 -15.61
C MET A 1 57.70 -4.15 -15.16
N ARG A 2 56.49 -4.56 -15.59
CA ARG A 2 55.53 -5.34 -14.79
C ARG A 2 55.51 -4.93 -13.31
N ARG A 3 54.52 -4.13 -12.87
CA ARG A 3 53.28 -4.70 -12.31
C ARG A 3 52.18 -3.65 -12.06
N PRO A 4 50.92 -4.04 -12.35
CA PRO A 4 49.71 -3.22 -12.27
C PRO A 4 49.09 -3.30 -10.88
N PHE A 5 48.36 -2.28 -10.44
CA PHE A 5 47.29 -2.51 -9.45
C PHE A 5 46.11 -1.59 -9.78
N LEU A 6 45.06 -2.25 -10.29
CA LEU A 6 43.71 -1.72 -10.40
C LEU A 6 43.30 -1.16 -9.03
N ALA A 7 43.03 0.14 -8.96
CA ALA A 7 42.27 0.70 -7.85
C ALA A 7 40.80 0.31 -8.06
N LEU A 8 40.40 -0.75 -7.37
CA LEU A 8 39.08 -1.35 -7.33
C LEU A 8 38.09 -0.29 -6.79
N ALA A 9 37.26 0.27 -7.65
CA ALA A 9 36.13 1.11 -7.27
C ALA A 9 35.04 0.24 -6.64
N ALA A 10 35.13 -0.01 -5.34
CA ALA A 10 34.08 -0.66 -4.56
C ALA A 10 33.08 0.39 -4.05
N ALA A 11 32.21 0.87 -4.94
CA ALA A 11 31.02 1.60 -4.54
C ALA A 11 30.03 0.59 -3.95
N LEU A 12 30.08 0.41 -2.62
CA LEU A 12 29.03 -0.24 -1.84
C LEU A 12 27.78 0.64 -1.90
N ALA A 13 26.95 0.42 -2.92
CA ALA A 13 25.61 0.99 -2.98
C ALA A 13 24.81 0.43 -1.79
N VAL A 14 24.57 1.28 -0.80
CA VAL A 14 23.66 1.02 0.32
C VAL A 14 22.27 0.78 -0.27
N LEU A 15 21.88 -0.48 -0.38
CA LEU A 15 20.49 -0.88 -0.62
C LEU A 15 19.71 -0.56 0.67
N ALA A 16 19.34 0.70 0.84
CA ALA A 16 18.33 1.08 1.81
C ALA A 16 17.03 0.38 1.39
N PRO A 17 16.37 -0.40 2.26
CA PRO A 17 15.06 -0.93 1.95
C PRO A 17 14.14 0.28 1.78
N ALA A 18 13.67 0.50 0.55
CA ALA A 18 12.58 1.44 0.33
C ALA A 18 11.46 1.01 1.27
N ALA A 19 11.17 1.82 2.29
CA ALA A 19 10.01 1.61 3.13
C ALA A 19 8.83 1.58 2.15
N ALA A 20 8.28 0.38 1.92
CA ALA A 20 7.18 0.19 1.01
C ALA A 20 6.04 1.06 1.56
N LEU A 21 5.85 2.21 0.91
CA LEU A 21 4.70 3.06 1.16
C LEU A 21 3.50 2.13 1.02
N ALA A 22 2.67 2.10 2.06
CA ALA A 22 1.55 1.17 2.08
C ALA A 22 0.57 1.63 0.99
N ASP A 23 0.63 0.97 -0.16
CA ASP A 23 -0.01 1.47 -1.36
C ASP A 23 -1.51 1.17 -1.40
N TYR A 24 -2.06 0.27 -0.58
CA TYR A 24 -3.46 -0.15 -0.69
C TYR A 24 -4.23 -0.07 0.62
N TYR A 25 -5.47 0.39 0.55
CA TYR A 25 -6.36 0.49 1.71
C TYR A 25 -7.73 -0.07 1.34
N ALA A 26 -8.42 -0.63 2.33
CA ALA A 26 -9.85 -0.92 2.22
C ALA A 26 -10.64 0.31 2.68
N TYR A 27 -11.61 0.74 1.87
CA TYR A 27 -12.47 1.89 2.11
C TYR A 27 -13.93 1.47 2.13
N CYS A 28 -14.72 2.15 2.96
CA CYS A 28 -16.16 2.20 2.79
C CYS A 28 -16.52 3.41 1.94
N VAL A 29 -17.07 3.17 0.75
CA VAL A 29 -17.47 4.21 -0.22
C VAL A 29 -18.95 4.04 -0.50
N ARG A 30 -19.78 5.04 -0.12
CA ARG A 30 -21.25 5.01 -0.33
C ARG A 30 -21.90 3.70 0.15
N GLY A 31 -21.46 3.20 1.30
CA GLY A 31 -21.97 1.97 1.91
C GLY A 31 -21.45 0.66 1.31
N ARG A 32 -20.44 0.72 0.43
CA ARG A 32 -19.84 -0.45 -0.23
C ARG A 32 -18.33 -0.48 -0.02
N ILE A 33 -17.78 -1.66 0.23
CA ILE A 33 -16.33 -1.84 0.38
C ILE A 33 -15.64 -1.71 -0.98
N GLN A 34 -14.58 -0.92 -1.05
CA GLN A 34 -13.63 -0.84 -2.15
C GLN A 34 -12.20 -0.97 -1.65
N VAL A 35 -11.30 -1.41 -2.52
CA VAL A 35 -9.85 -1.38 -2.27
C VAL A 35 -9.24 -0.43 -3.28
N ASP A 36 -8.48 0.54 -2.80
CA ASP A 36 -7.90 1.61 -3.63
C ASP A 36 -6.51 1.98 -3.11
N GLN A 37 -5.71 2.62 -3.96
CA GLN A 37 -4.37 3.07 -3.64
C GLN A 37 -4.25 4.53 -3.25
N ARG A 38 -5.29 5.31 -3.56
CA ARG A 38 -5.34 6.73 -3.19
C ARG A 38 -5.26 6.87 -1.67
N SER A 39 -4.69 7.99 -1.22
CA SER A 39 -4.56 8.24 0.20
C SER A 39 -5.93 8.34 0.89
N PRO A 40 -6.00 8.00 2.19
CA PRO A 40 -7.24 8.17 2.96
C PRO A 40 -7.79 9.60 2.90
N GLU A 41 -6.94 10.63 2.85
CA GLU A 41 -7.35 12.02 2.74
C GLU A 41 -8.02 12.31 1.40
N GLU A 42 -7.46 11.81 0.29
CA GLU A 42 -8.01 11.99 -1.05
C GLU A 42 -9.35 11.28 -1.20
N MET A 43 -9.43 10.04 -0.73
CA MET A 43 -10.64 9.23 -0.74
C MET A 43 -11.76 9.87 0.10
N ARG A 44 -11.42 10.43 1.27
CA ARG A 44 -12.36 11.18 2.12
C ARG A 44 -12.90 12.42 1.42
N ARG A 45 -12.02 13.28 0.88
CA ARG A 45 -12.43 14.55 0.27
C ARG A 45 -13.25 14.36 -1.01
N ASN A 46 -12.85 13.42 -1.86
CA ASN A 46 -13.44 13.29 -3.20
C ASN A 46 -14.65 12.35 -3.23
N LEU A 47 -14.66 11.31 -2.40
CA LEU A 47 -15.68 10.25 -2.44
C LEU A 47 -16.50 10.11 -1.16
N GLY A 48 -16.21 10.91 -0.12
CA GLY A 48 -16.82 10.76 1.20
C GLY A 48 -16.51 9.38 1.81
N ALA A 49 -15.38 8.79 1.45
CA ALA A 49 -15.02 7.44 1.84
C ALA A 49 -14.36 7.40 3.23
N CYS A 50 -14.51 6.29 3.95
CA CYS A 50 -13.85 6.09 5.25
C CYS A 50 -12.87 4.92 5.17
N PRO A 51 -11.60 5.08 5.58
CA PRO A 51 -10.66 3.97 5.64
C PRO A 51 -11.13 2.96 6.68
N MET A 52 -11.18 1.70 6.28
CA MET A 52 -11.59 0.55 7.08
C MET A 52 -10.39 -0.28 7.54
N SER A 53 -9.20 0.02 7.03
CA SER A 53 -7.98 -0.72 7.30
C SER A 53 -6.79 0.20 7.52
N GLN A 54 -5.74 -0.38 8.11
CA GLN A 54 -4.37 0.15 7.96
C GLN A 54 -3.91 -0.12 6.51
N GLY A 55 -2.93 0.66 6.04
CA GLY A 55 -2.41 0.48 4.68
C GLY A 55 -1.72 -0.88 4.51
N PHE A 56 -1.81 -1.43 3.31
CA PHE A 56 -1.20 -2.70 2.91
C PHE A 56 -0.25 -2.47 1.73
N SER A 57 0.85 -3.21 1.71
CA SER A 57 1.82 -3.18 0.60
C SER A 57 1.32 -3.85 -0.68
N THR A 58 0.24 -4.63 -0.62
CA THR A 58 -0.33 -5.28 -1.81
C THR A 58 -1.85 -5.24 -1.79
N ARG A 59 -2.43 -5.19 -3.00
CA ARG A 59 -3.88 -5.27 -3.22
C ARG A 59 -4.48 -6.54 -2.63
N SER A 60 -3.83 -7.69 -2.85
CA SER A 60 -4.31 -9.00 -2.38
C SER A 60 -4.46 -9.05 -0.85
N SER A 61 -3.54 -8.42 -0.11
CA SER A 61 -3.64 -8.30 1.35
C SER A 61 -4.85 -7.46 1.77
N ALA A 62 -5.08 -6.32 1.12
CA ALA A 62 -6.23 -5.45 1.38
C ALA A 62 -7.57 -6.13 1.03
N GLU A 63 -7.63 -6.84 -0.09
CA GLU A 63 -8.81 -7.61 -0.51
C GLU A 63 -9.10 -8.78 0.43
N SER A 64 -8.06 -9.47 0.87
CA SER A 64 -8.17 -10.55 1.86
C SER A 64 -8.63 -10.03 3.21
N PHE A 65 -8.20 -8.84 3.62
CA PHE A 65 -8.71 -8.15 4.79
C PHE A 65 -10.20 -7.79 4.61
N ALA A 66 -10.57 -7.19 3.48
CA ALA A 66 -11.96 -6.86 3.15
C ALA A 66 -12.87 -8.08 3.17
N ARG A 67 -12.43 -9.20 2.59
CA ARG A 67 -13.16 -10.47 2.60
C ARG A 67 -13.38 -11.02 4.00
N ARG A 68 -12.34 -11.01 4.82
CA ARG A 68 -12.39 -11.59 6.18
C ARG A 68 -13.21 -10.79 7.17
N ASN A 69 -13.33 -9.46 6.98
CA ASN A 69 -13.95 -8.58 7.97
C ASN A 69 -15.28 -7.98 7.51
N PHE A 70 -15.50 -7.82 6.20
CA PHE A 70 -16.62 -7.05 5.66
C PHE A 70 -17.37 -7.74 4.51
N GLY A 71 -17.13 -9.05 4.30
CA GLY A 71 -17.76 -9.81 3.22
C GLY A 71 -17.15 -9.59 1.83
N GLY A 72 -16.06 -8.82 1.73
CA GLY A 72 -15.31 -8.61 0.48
C GLY A 72 -15.61 -7.28 -0.21
N ILE A 73 -14.96 -7.06 -1.36
CA ILE A 73 -15.25 -5.90 -2.22
C ILE A 73 -16.74 -5.93 -2.62
N GLY A 74 -17.40 -4.78 -2.54
CA GLY A 74 -18.84 -4.65 -2.77
C GLY A 74 -19.70 -5.11 -1.60
N GLY A 75 -19.11 -5.65 -0.53
CA GLY A 75 -19.78 -5.92 0.73
C GLY A 75 -20.35 -4.63 1.33
N SER A 76 -21.45 -4.75 2.08
CA SER A 76 -22.07 -3.63 2.76
C SER A 76 -21.19 -3.14 3.91
N CYS A 77 -21.05 -1.82 4.05
CA CYS A 77 -20.30 -1.19 5.12
C CYS A 77 -20.94 0.12 5.54
N SER A 78 -20.50 0.66 6.68
CA SER A 78 -20.81 2.02 7.09
C SER A 78 -19.56 2.70 7.62
N CYS A 79 -19.45 4.00 7.32
CA CYS A 79 -18.54 4.88 8.03
C CYS A 79 -18.99 4.95 9.49
N ARG A 80 -18.14 4.49 10.41
CA ARG A 80 -18.37 4.59 11.85
C ARG A 80 -17.51 5.70 12.42
#